data_AF-A0A7C4HCK3-F1
#
_entry.id   AF-A0A7C4HCK3-F1
#
_cell.length_a   1.000
_cell.length_b   1.000
_cell.length_c   1.000
_cell.angle_alpha   90.00
_cell.angle_beta   90.00
_cell.angle_gamma   90.00
#
_symmetry.space_group_name_H-M   'P 1'
#
loop_
_entity.id
_entity.type
_entity.pdbx_description
1 polymer ?
#
loop_
_entity_poly.entity_id
_entity_poly.type
_entity_poly.pdbx_seq_one_letter_code
_entity_poly.pdbx_strand_id
1 'polypeptide(L)'
;MSEASEEVVEYWLNVVRGFFTIRGLKVGNREIDFLAVKLDGEDPILGSRAHVEVHVAAYSRAIDKPYWPPSSQAERLSRKFHEKHVMNEVVKRLGEGYRRVLVLGSYGRYKPDSAARTELIRELEKQGITVVKFEEILKEVEGSITESFYTRPALRMIQYYKYIREW
;
A
#
# COMPACT_ATOMS: atom_id res chain seq x y z
N MET A 1 -12.73 1.56 -2.25
CA MET A 1 -11.26 1.66 -2.36
C MET A 1 -10.92 1.57 -3.82
N SER A 2 -9.87 2.26 -4.28
CA SER A 2 -9.56 2.31 -5.71
C SER A 2 -8.91 1.00 -6.14
N GLU A 3 -9.67 0.14 -6.83
CA GLU A 3 -9.21 -1.09 -7.46
C GLU A 3 -7.92 -0.88 -8.27
N ALA A 4 -7.76 0.30 -8.87
CA ALA A 4 -6.57 0.69 -9.62
C ALA A 4 -5.30 0.80 -8.75
N SER A 5 -5.40 1.30 -7.51
CA SER A 5 -4.23 1.44 -6.64
C SER A 5 -3.71 0.08 -6.17
N GLU A 6 -4.63 -0.83 -5.82
CA GLU A 6 -4.28 -2.21 -5.50
C GLU A 6 -3.70 -2.94 -6.71
N GLU A 7 -4.24 -2.73 -7.91
CA GLU A 7 -3.70 -3.33 -9.14
C GLU A 7 -2.22 -2.94 -9.38
N VAL A 8 -1.89 -1.66 -9.16
CA VAL A 8 -0.52 -1.14 -9.22
C VAL A 8 0.36 -1.76 -8.14
N VAL A 9 -0.12 -1.81 -6.89
CA VAL A 9 0.63 -2.41 -5.77
C VAL A 9 0.84 -3.92 -5.98
N GLU A 10 -0.14 -4.64 -6.50
CA GLU A 10 -0.02 -6.06 -6.80
C GLU A 10 1.06 -6.30 -7.87
N TYR A 11 1.08 -5.48 -8.93
CA TYR A 11 2.13 -5.57 -9.95
C TYR A 11 3.51 -5.26 -9.37
N TRP A 12 3.60 -4.24 -8.52
CA TRP A 12 4.83 -3.90 -7.82
C TRP A 12 5.33 -5.05 -6.95
N LEU A 13 4.47 -5.63 -6.12
CA LEU A 13 4.82 -6.78 -5.28
C LEU A 13 5.27 -7.97 -6.13
N ASN A 14 4.49 -8.34 -7.14
CA ASN A 14 4.72 -9.57 -7.89
C ASN A 14 5.88 -9.46 -8.89
N VAL A 15 5.91 -8.39 -9.69
CA VAL A 15 6.82 -8.28 -10.83
C VAL A 15 8.07 -7.48 -10.49
N VAL A 16 7.93 -6.36 -9.77
CA VAL A 16 9.08 -5.51 -9.43
C VAL A 16 9.86 -6.09 -8.26
N ARG A 17 9.16 -6.59 -7.23
CA ARG A 17 9.76 -7.10 -5.99
C ARG A 17 9.87 -8.63 -5.91
N GLY A 18 9.20 -9.36 -6.81
CA GLY A 18 9.29 -10.82 -6.88
C GLY A 18 8.59 -11.56 -5.73
N PHE A 19 7.52 -10.99 -5.17
CA PHE A 19 6.70 -11.63 -4.15
C PHE A 19 5.60 -12.50 -4.78
N PHE A 20 5.21 -13.54 -4.07
CA PHE A 20 3.93 -14.21 -4.27
C PHE A 20 2.90 -13.55 -3.35
N THR A 21 1.71 -13.26 -3.87
CA THR A 21 0.67 -12.55 -3.11
C THR A 21 -0.64 -13.33 -3.03
N ILE A 22 -1.31 -13.22 -1.87
CA ILE A 22 -2.73 -13.50 -1.70
C ILE A 22 -3.41 -12.13 -1.58
N ARG A 23 -4.37 -11.84 -2.46
CA ARG A 23 -5.10 -10.57 -2.51
C ARG A 23 -6.52 -10.71 -1.95
N GLY A 24 -7.01 -9.67 -1.28
CA GLY A 24 -8.43 -9.52 -0.93
C GLY A 24 -8.95 -10.59 0.04
N LEU A 25 -8.12 -10.99 1.01
CA LEU A 25 -8.48 -12.04 1.96
C LEU A 25 -9.52 -11.52 2.95
N LYS A 26 -10.75 -12.03 2.86
CA LYS A 26 -11.84 -11.69 3.78
C LYS A 26 -11.64 -12.36 5.13
N VAL A 27 -11.70 -11.57 6.20
CA VAL A 27 -11.63 -12.03 7.60
C VAL A 27 -12.76 -11.38 8.37
N GLY A 28 -13.87 -12.10 8.54
CA GLY A 28 -15.10 -11.54 9.12
C GLY A 28 -15.65 -10.39 8.26
N ASN A 29 -15.80 -9.21 8.86
CA ASN A 29 -16.22 -7.98 8.17
C ASN A 29 -15.04 -7.12 7.66
N ARG A 30 -13.80 -7.65 7.77
CA ARG A 30 -12.58 -7.02 7.29
C ARG A 30 -12.06 -7.71 6.04
N GLU A 31 -11.19 -7.00 5.35
CA GLU A 31 -10.43 -7.49 4.22
C GLU A 31 -8.98 -7.11 4.44
N ILE A 32 -8.10 -8.07 4.23
CA ILE A 32 -6.67 -7.84 4.11
C ILE A 32 -6.36 -7.64 2.64
N ASP A 33 -5.77 -6.50 2.29
CA ASP A 33 -5.52 -6.15 0.89
C ASP A 33 -4.51 -7.13 0.28
N PHE A 34 -3.34 -7.34 0.92
CA PHE A 34 -2.37 -8.35 0.50
C PHE A 34 -1.66 -9.05 1.66
N LEU A 35 -1.44 -10.35 1.49
CA LEU A 35 -0.38 -11.10 2.15
C LEU A 35 0.69 -11.43 1.11
N ALA A 36 1.94 -11.08 1.38
CA ALA A 36 3.04 -11.23 0.43
C ALA A 36 4.15 -12.11 1.04
N VAL A 37 4.68 -13.05 0.25
CA VAL A 37 5.83 -13.90 0.61
C VAL A 37 6.86 -13.88 -0.49
N LYS A 38 8.12 -13.67 -0.13
CA LYS A 38 9.29 -13.80 -1.01
C LYS A 38 10.04 -15.07 -0.63
N LEU A 39 10.36 -15.89 -1.63
CA LEU A 39 11.04 -17.18 -1.41
C LEU A 39 12.57 -17.05 -1.46
N ASP A 40 13.07 -16.00 -2.10
CA ASP A 40 14.48 -15.75 -2.37
C ASP A 40 14.99 -14.52 -1.60
N GLY A 41 15.51 -14.77 -0.40
CA GLY A 41 16.11 -13.73 0.44
C GLY A 41 15.08 -12.80 1.09
N GLU A 42 15.54 -11.61 1.49
CA GLU A 42 14.72 -10.60 2.16
C GLU A 42 14.72 -9.29 1.37
N ASP A 43 13.54 -8.71 1.17
CA ASP A 43 13.45 -7.32 0.69
C ASP A 43 13.78 -6.36 1.85
N PRO A 44 14.58 -5.30 1.63
CA PRO A 44 14.97 -4.38 2.70
C PRO A 44 13.80 -3.67 3.40
N ILE A 45 12.66 -3.51 2.72
CA ILE A 45 11.48 -2.78 3.21
C ILE A 45 10.41 -3.76 3.67
N LEU A 46 10.13 -4.78 2.86
CA LEU A 46 9.03 -5.73 3.05
C LEU A 46 9.45 -6.99 3.83
N GLY A 47 10.75 -7.22 4.02
CA GLY A 47 11.28 -8.48 4.54
C GLY A 47 11.00 -9.65 3.59
N SER A 48 10.98 -10.87 4.11
CA SER A 48 10.56 -12.07 3.36
C SER A 48 9.05 -12.31 3.41
N ARG A 49 8.33 -11.69 4.35
CA ARG A 49 6.88 -11.87 4.56
C ARG A 49 6.25 -10.56 5.01
N ALA A 50 5.19 -10.13 4.34
CA ALA A 50 4.52 -8.87 4.64
C ALA A 50 2.99 -8.99 4.63
N HIS A 51 2.35 -8.31 5.58
CA HIS A 51 0.95 -7.92 5.53
C HIS A 51 0.90 -6.49 5.01
N VAL A 52 0.33 -6.30 3.82
CA VAL A 52 0.29 -5.01 3.14
C VAL A 52 -1.14 -4.50 3.06
N GLU A 53 -1.36 -3.27 3.49
CA GLU A 53 -2.62 -2.54 3.36
C GLU A 53 -2.42 -1.32 2.45
N VAL A 54 -3.35 -1.07 1.55
CA VAL A 54 -3.29 0.03 0.59
C VAL A 54 -4.26 1.14 1.02
N HIS A 55 -3.72 2.31 1.29
CA HIS A 55 -4.48 3.51 1.60
C HIS A 55 -4.11 4.64 0.65
N VAL A 56 -4.71 4.59 -0.54
CA VAL A 56 -4.61 5.63 -1.56
C VAL A 56 -5.99 6.21 -1.79
N ALA A 57 -6.14 7.51 -1.51
CA ALA A 57 -7.36 8.25 -1.76
C ALA A 57 -7.01 9.51 -2.56
N ALA A 58 -7.70 9.74 -3.68
CA ALA A 58 -7.58 10.99 -4.44
C ALA A 58 -8.02 12.20 -3.60
N TYR A 59 -8.97 11.98 -2.67
CA TYR A 59 -9.47 12.95 -1.71
C TYR A 59 -9.73 12.28 -0.37
N SER A 60 -9.02 12.67 0.69
CA SER A 60 -9.34 12.23 2.05
C SER A 60 -10.62 12.94 2.51
N ARG A 61 -11.72 12.20 2.70
CA ARG A 61 -13.06 12.73 3.07
C ARG A 61 -13.16 13.25 4.52
N ALA A 62 -12.16 13.95 5.01
CA ALA A 62 -12.30 14.79 6.21
C ALA A 62 -13.05 16.09 5.85
N ILE A 63 -14.29 15.96 5.37
CA ILE A 63 -15.16 17.09 5.03
C ILE A 63 -15.93 17.47 6.30
N ASP A 64 -15.84 18.73 6.71
CA ASP A 64 -16.53 19.38 7.84
C ASP A 64 -16.17 18.97 9.28
N LYS A 65 -15.03 18.31 9.52
CA LYS A 65 -14.50 18.14 10.89
C LYS A 65 -13.16 18.85 11.07
N PRO A 66 -12.91 19.48 12.24
CA PRO A 66 -11.59 20.02 12.56
C PRO A 66 -10.58 18.88 12.42
N TYR A 67 -9.55 19.14 11.61
CA TYR A 67 -8.40 18.31 11.28
C TYR A 67 -8.27 17.04 12.14
N TRP A 68 -8.34 15.85 11.54
CA TRP A 68 -7.86 14.64 12.23
C TRP A 68 -6.35 14.77 12.39
N PRO A 69 -5.84 14.91 13.62
CA PRO A 69 -4.41 14.95 13.86
C PRO A 69 -3.74 13.72 13.24
N PRO A 70 -2.50 13.83 12.76
CA PRO A 70 -1.72 12.70 12.29
C PRO A 70 -1.80 11.49 13.22
N SER A 71 -1.77 11.71 14.54
CA SER A 71 -1.93 10.68 15.55
C SER A 71 -3.29 9.96 15.50
N SER A 72 -4.41 10.68 15.41
CA SER A 72 -5.74 10.08 15.30
C SER A 72 -5.93 9.32 13.99
N GLN A 73 -5.38 9.84 12.90
CA GLN A 73 -5.38 9.14 11.61
C GLN A 73 -4.50 7.90 11.65
N ALA A 74 -3.32 7.97 12.30
CA ALA A 74 -2.44 6.83 12.51
C ALA A 74 -3.15 5.73 13.30
N GLU A 75 -3.83 6.07 14.40
CA GLU A 75 -4.63 5.15 15.20
C GLU A 75 -5.72 4.46 14.36
N ARG A 76 -6.42 5.22 13.51
CA ARG A 76 -7.44 4.64 12.63
C ARG A 76 -6.84 3.66 11.63
N LEU A 77 -5.72 4.02 11.01
CA LEU A 77 -5.07 3.18 10.00
C LEU A 77 -4.42 1.95 10.63
N SER A 78 -3.85 2.08 11.82
CA SER A 78 -3.18 0.97 12.53
C SER A 78 -4.14 -0.12 12.97
N ARG A 79 -5.43 0.19 13.19
CA ARG A 79 -6.47 -0.83 13.45
C ARG A 79 -6.52 -1.94 12.40
N LYS A 80 -6.19 -1.64 11.12
CA LYS A 80 -6.10 -2.66 10.06
C LYS A 80 -5.06 -3.75 10.37
N PHE A 81 -4.06 -3.47 11.20
CA PHE A 81 -2.98 -4.39 11.54
C PHE A 81 -3.07 -4.99 12.94
N HIS A 82 -3.80 -4.34 13.86
CA HIS A 82 -3.83 -4.73 15.27
C HIS A 82 -5.14 -5.40 15.71
N GLU A 83 -6.12 -5.53 14.82
CA GLU A 83 -7.33 -6.29 15.13
C GLU A 83 -7.00 -7.78 15.32
N LYS A 84 -7.36 -8.33 16.48
CA LYS A 84 -6.96 -9.69 16.91
C LYS A 84 -7.29 -10.77 15.87
N HIS A 85 -8.47 -10.72 15.25
CA HIS A 85 -8.86 -11.72 14.26
C HIS A 85 -8.07 -11.60 12.95
N VAL A 86 -7.73 -10.37 12.53
CA VAL A 86 -6.83 -10.11 11.39
C VAL A 86 -5.44 -10.66 11.71
N MET A 87 -4.88 -10.31 12.87
CA MET A 87 -3.56 -10.80 13.29
C MET A 87 -3.49 -12.32 13.32
N ASN A 88 -4.52 -12.98 13.88
CA ASN A 88 -4.56 -14.43 13.93
C ASN A 88 -4.57 -15.07 12.54
N GLU A 89 -5.35 -14.53 11.59
CA GLU A 89 -5.37 -15.05 10.22
C GLU A 89 -4.04 -14.76 9.50
N VAL A 90 -3.42 -13.59 9.70
CA VAL A 90 -2.10 -13.27 9.14
C VAL A 90 -1.05 -14.24 9.67
N VAL A 91 -0.98 -14.46 10.99
CA VAL A 91 -0.02 -15.40 11.62
C VAL A 91 -0.25 -16.83 11.13
N LYS A 92 -1.50 -17.25 10.96
CA LYS A 92 -1.83 -18.57 10.40
C LYS A 92 -1.30 -18.77 8.98
N ARG A 93 -1.24 -17.72 8.16
CA ARG A 93 -0.80 -17.79 6.75
C ARG A 93 0.69 -17.51 6.56
N LEU A 94 1.23 -16.53 7.29
CA LEU A 94 2.61 -16.04 7.13
C LEU A 94 3.57 -16.52 8.24
N GLY A 95 3.04 -17.04 9.35
CA GLY A 95 3.79 -17.25 10.57
C GLY A 95 4.04 -15.94 11.34
N GLU A 96 4.83 -16.04 12.41
CA GLU A 96 5.30 -14.88 13.16
C GLU A 96 6.44 -14.15 12.42
N GLY A 97 6.76 -12.92 12.86
CA GLY A 97 7.87 -12.14 12.31
C GLY A 97 7.61 -11.44 10.96
N TYR A 98 6.36 -11.39 10.50
CA TYR A 98 6.00 -10.66 9.28
C TYR A 98 6.09 -9.13 9.46
N ARG A 99 6.37 -8.41 8.37
CA ARG A 99 6.33 -6.94 8.33
C ARG A 99 4.90 -6.44 8.14
N ARG A 100 4.51 -5.41 8.89
CA ARG A 100 3.27 -4.65 8.68
C ARG A 100 3.60 -3.46 7.78
N VAL A 101 2.97 -3.40 6.62
CA VAL A 101 3.30 -2.39 5.62
C VAL A 101 2.04 -1.65 5.21
N LEU A 102 2.07 -0.33 5.30
CA LEU A 102 1.02 0.53 4.77
C LEU A 102 1.53 1.24 3.52
N VAL A 103 0.86 1.02 2.40
CA VAL A 103 1.06 1.83 1.19
C VAL A 103 0.20 3.08 1.32
N LEU A 104 0.85 4.24 1.45
CA LEU A 104 0.19 5.51 1.73
C LEU A 104 0.27 6.46 0.54
N GLY A 105 -0.90 6.86 0.04
CA GLY A 105 -1.03 7.91 -0.97
C GLY A 105 -0.72 9.32 -0.42
N SER A 106 -1.07 10.34 -1.18
CA SER A 106 -1.00 11.73 -0.71
C SER A 106 -1.88 11.95 0.52
N TYR A 107 -1.48 12.89 1.37
CA TYR A 107 -2.23 13.26 2.57
C TYR A 107 -2.49 14.77 2.56
N GLY A 108 -3.74 15.19 2.75
CA GLY A 108 -4.14 16.60 2.72
C GLY A 108 -5.52 16.80 2.07
N ARG A 109 -6.17 17.93 2.38
CA ARG A 109 -7.56 18.26 1.98
C ARG A 109 -7.68 18.81 0.56
N TYR A 110 -6.80 19.74 0.21
CA TYR A 110 -6.81 20.47 -1.07
C TYR A 110 -5.48 20.36 -1.82
N LYS A 111 -4.39 20.29 -1.05
CA LYS A 111 -3.03 20.11 -1.53
C LYS A 111 -2.34 19.12 -0.60
N PRO A 112 -1.43 18.27 -1.11
CA PRO A 112 -0.59 17.45 -0.26
C PRO A 112 0.09 18.33 0.81
N ASP A 113 -0.14 18.00 2.08
CA ASP A 113 0.55 18.62 3.21
C ASP A 113 1.70 17.71 3.62
N SER A 114 2.90 18.08 3.18
CA SER A 114 4.11 17.30 3.41
C SER A 114 4.44 17.18 4.90
N ALA A 115 4.24 18.24 5.69
CA ALA A 115 4.56 18.25 7.11
C ALA A 115 3.62 17.32 7.88
N ALA A 116 2.31 17.44 7.64
CA ALA A 116 1.31 16.58 8.23
C ALA A 116 1.47 15.11 7.83
N ARG A 117 1.82 14.85 6.56
CA ARG A 117 2.10 13.49 6.08
C ARG A 117 3.34 12.90 6.74
N THR A 118 4.38 13.68 6.92
CA THR A 118 5.62 13.25 7.60
C THR A 118 5.32 12.87 9.04
N GLU A 119 4.54 13.68 9.76
CA GLU A 119 4.13 13.36 11.13
C GLU A 119 3.24 12.12 11.17
N LEU A 120 2.33 11.94 10.21
CA LEU A 120 1.50 10.73 10.11
C LEU A 120 2.35 9.47 9.92
N ILE A 121 3.34 9.54 9.01
CA ILE A 121 4.29 8.44 8.78
C ILE A 121 5.02 8.12 10.09
N ARG A 122 5.54 9.13 10.78
CA ARG A 122 6.23 8.96 12.06
C ARG A 122 5.35 8.30 13.13
N GLU A 123 4.08 8.70 13.24
CA GLU A 123 3.12 8.13 14.19
C GLU A 123 2.78 6.65 13.86
N LEU A 124 2.77 6.28 12.58
CA LEU A 124 2.59 4.88 12.14
C LEU A 124 3.85 4.04 12.40
N GLU A 125 5.03 4.59 12.15
CA GLU A 125 6.31 3.91 12.38
C GLU A 125 6.54 3.62 13.87
N LYS A 126 6.15 4.54 14.76
CA LYS A 126 6.14 4.31 16.22
C LYS A 126 5.30 3.10 16.63
N GLN A 127 4.31 2.72 15.81
CA GLN A 127 3.44 1.57 16.02
C GLN A 127 3.93 0.29 15.32
N GLY A 128 5.15 0.31 14.78
CA GLY A 128 5.76 -0.83 14.08
C GLY A 128 5.17 -1.09 12.69
N ILE A 129 4.64 -0.06 12.04
CA ILE A 129 4.12 -0.13 10.66
C ILE A 129 5.09 0.59 9.74
N THR A 130 5.68 -0.15 8.80
CA THR A 130 6.49 0.42 7.73
C THR A 130 5.57 1.13 6.74
N VAL A 131 5.87 2.38 6.40
CA VAL A 131 5.07 3.12 5.40
C VAL A 131 5.85 3.22 4.09
N VAL A 132 5.22 2.83 2.99
CA VAL A 132 5.74 3.02 1.63
C VAL A 132 4.88 4.04 0.92
N LYS A 133 5.49 5.05 0.31
CA LYS A 133 4.71 6.08 -0.39
C LYS A 133 4.25 5.56 -1.74
N PHE A 134 2.98 5.76 -2.06
CA PHE A 134 2.43 5.26 -3.33
C PHE A 134 3.13 5.88 -4.55
N GLU A 135 3.59 7.13 -4.47
CA GLU A 135 4.35 7.75 -5.56
C GLU A 135 5.75 7.14 -5.79
N GLU A 136 6.33 6.48 -4.78
CA GLU A 136 7.59 5.74 -4.94
C GLU A 136 7.32 4.43 -5.69
N ILE A 137 6.24 3.73 -5.33
CA ILE A 137 5.75 2.55 -6.04
C ILE A 137 5.42 2.87 -7.50
N LEU A 138 4.70 3.97 -7.76
CA LEU A 138 4.35 4.37 -9.12
C LEU A 138 5.57 4.57 -10.01
N LYS A 139 6.63 5.19 -9.50
CA LYS A 139 7.89 5.40 -10.24
C LYS A 139 8.58 4.08 -10.57
N GLU A 140 8.63 3.15 -9.62
CA GLU A 140 9.21 1.82 -9.86
C GLU A 140 8.39 1.03 -10.89
N VAL A 141 7.06 1.05 -10.78
CA VAL A 141 6.15 0.39 -11.73
C VAL A 141 6.29 0.99 -13.12
N GLU A 142 6.25 2.32 -13.25
CA GLU A 142 6.48 3.02 -14.52
C GLU A 142 7.84 2.63 -15.14
N GLY A 143 8.90 2.57 -14.34
CA GLY A 143 10.23 2.13 -14.78
C GLY A 143 10.23 0.70 -15.34
N SER A 144 9.47 -0.21 -14.72
CA SER A 144 9.38 -1.62 -15.12
C SER A 144 8.42 -1.90 -16.28
N ILE A 145 7.48 -0.99 -16.58
CA ILE A 145 6.52 -1.17 -17.68
C ILE A 145 7.25 -1.16 -19.02
N THR A 146 6.93 -2.14 -19.88
CA THR A 146 7.46 -2.26 -21.25
C THR A 146 6.37 -1.92 -22.29
N GLU A 147 6.66 -2.07 -23.58
CA GLU A 147 5.68 -1.94 -24.67
C GLU A 147 4.75 -3.18 -24.81
N SER A 148 4.93 -4.20 -23.97
CA SER A 148 4.09 -5.41 -23.97
C SER A 148 2.62 -5.09 -23.65
N PHE A 149 1.68 -5.93 -24.09
CA PHE A 149 0.26 -5.69 -23.80
C PHE A 149 -0.10 -5.96 -22.34
N TYR A 150 -0.68 -4.97 -21.65
CA TYR A 150 -1.22 -5.10 -20.30
C TYR A 150 -2.76 -5.14 -20.35
N THR A 151 -3.36 -6.22 -19.84
CA THR A 151 -4.82 -6.39 -19.71
C THR A 151 -5.43 -5.55 -18.59
N ARG A 152 -4.61 -5.25 -17.60
CA ARG A 152 -4.92 -4.54 -16.35
C ARG A 152 -5.04 -3.02 -16.61
N PRO A 153 -6.23 -2.40 -16.41
CA PRO A 153 -6.49 -1.02 -16.84
C PRO A 153 -5.56 0.03 -16.25
N ALA A 154 -5.18 -0.07 -14.96
CA ALA A 154 -4.29 0.88 -14.31
C ALA A 154 -2.88 0.79 -14.89
N LEU A 155 -2.37 -0.44 -15.12
CA LEU A 155 -1.07 -0.64 -15.76
C LEU A 155 -1.07 -0.15 -17.20
N ARG A 156 -2.14 -0.41 -17.95
CA ARG A 156 -2.30 0.09 -19.32
C ARG A 156 -2.34 1.62 -19.37
N MET A 157 -2.95 2.25 -18.38
CA MET A 157 -2.95 3.72 -18.28
C MET A 157 -1.55 4.26 -18.00
N ILE A 158 -0.78 3.64 -17.11
CA ILE A 158 0.63 4.03 -16.88
C ILE A 158 1.45 3.84 -18.15
N GLN A 159 1.29 2.70 -18.85
CA GLN A 159 1.93 2.47 -20.15
C GLN A 159 1.59 3.55 -21.18
N TYR A 160 0.31 3.92 -21.29
CA TYR A 160 -0.14 5.00 -22.17
C TYR A 160 0.60 6.30 -21.85
N TYR A 161 0.64 6.73 -20.59
CA TYR A 161 1.33 7.95 -20.18
C TYR A 161 2.84 7.93 -20.42
N LYS A 162 3.47 6.75 -20.27
CA LYS A 162 4.90 6.57 -20.48
C LYS A 162 5.29 6.75 -21.96
N TYR A 163 4.56 6.14 -22.88
CA TYR A 163 4.99 6.04 -24.29
C TYR A 163 4.32 7.03 -25.25
N ILE A 164 3.18 7.66 -24.89
CA ILE A 164 2.51 8.62 -25.79
C ILE A 164 3.03 10.04 -25.67
N ARG A 165 3.91 10.33 -24.70
CA ARG A 165 4.62 11.63 -24.63
C ARG A 165 5.60 11.89 -25.78
N GLU A 166 5.73 10.96 -26.73
CA GLU A 166 6.64 11.04 -27.89
C GLU A 166 5.93 11.24 -29.24
N TRP A 167 4.63 11.59 -29.26
CA TRP A 167 3.86 11.89 -30.48
C TRP A 167 3.44 13.36 -30.58
#